data_AF-A0A0W0ZJ41-F1
#
_entry.id   AF-A0A0W0ZJ41-F1
#
_cell.length_a   1.000
_cell.length_b   1.000
_cell.length_c   1.000
_cell.angle_alpha   90.00
_cell.angle_beta   90.00
_cell.angle_gamma   90.00
#
_symmetry.space_group_name_H-M   'P 1'
#
loop_
_entity.id
_entity.type
_entity.pdbx_description
1 polymer ?
#
loop_
_entity_poly.entity_id
_entity_poly.type
_entity_poly.pdbx_seq_one_letter_code
_entity_poly.pdbx_strand_id
1 'polypeptide(L)'
;MTNKSKNKHNQEDAKQQQKIHNSKVHVNCLSSAAMAISELHGHGHVLDTPTLMDELIKSSSRINEGNLKEIEDMLMAQAKTLDYVFYDTLKQLPNLNMINQIEVFSNIALKAQAQCRKTLAVLSELKHPRRSITFVKQQNNAFNQQINNQSDSIENNKKVANELLKETQNETLDFRGTTKTSIINPTMETLESINRGSDS
;
A
#
# COMPACT_ATOMS: atom_id res chain seq x y z
N MET A 1 21.27 -31.64 52.18
CA MET A 1 20.29 -31.58 51.08
C MET A 1 20.11 -30.18 50.46
N THR A 2 20.99 -29.21 50.74
CA THR A 2 20.74 -27.77 50.49
C THR A 2 21.34 -27.20 49.19
N ASN A 3 22.42 -27.76 48.66
CA ASN A 3 23.07 -27.23 47.44
C ASN A 3 22.31 -27.53 46.13
N LYS A 4 21.58 -28.65 46.06
CA LYS A 4 20.87 -29.06 44.84
C LYS A 4 19.63 -28.20 44.56
N SER A 5 19.00 -27.65 45.61
CA SER A 5 17.81 -26.81 45.50
C SER A 5 18.14 -25.37 45.07
N LYS A 6 19.21 -24.77 45.65
CA LYS A 6 19.71 -23.45 45.24
C LYS A 6 20.20 -23.42 43.79
N ASN A 7 20.85 -24.49 43.34
CA ASN A 7 21.34 -24.58 41.97
C ASN A 7 20.18 -24.68 40.96
N LYS A 8 19.10 -25.40 41.30
CA LYS A 8 17.88 -25.47 40.48
C LYS A 8 17.17 -24.12 40.34
N HIS A 9 17.03 -23.38 41.43
CA HIS A 9 16.38 -22.07 41.43
C HIS A 9 17.16 -21.05 40.58
N ASN A 10 18.49 -20.98 40.73
CA ASN A 10 19.34 -20.15 39.87
C ASN A 10 19.25 -20.53 38.38
N GLN A 11 19.08 -21.82 38.07
CA GLN A 11 18.95 -22.30 36.69
C GLN A 11 17.58 -21.94 36.09
N GLU A 12 16.52 -21.92 36.89
CA GLU A 12 15.18 -21.50 36.47
C GLU A 12 15.12 -19.98 36.24
N ASP A 13 15.74 -19.18 37.11
CA ASP A 13 15.84 -17.73 36.95
C ASP A 13 16.64 -17.34 35.70
N ALA A 14 17.77 -18.01 35.44
CA ALA A 14 18.56 -17.80 34.23
C ALA A 14 17.78 -18.15 32.96
N LYS A 15 17.03 -19.27 32.96
CA LYS A 15 16.15 -19.65 31.84
C LYS A 15 15.01 -18.65 31.65
N GLN A 16 14.44 -18.11 32.72
CA GLN A 16 13.37 -17.12 32.64
C GLN A 16 13.89 -15.78 32.10
N GLN A 17 15.06 -15.33 32.55
CA GLN A 17 15.73 -14.15 32.01
C GLN A 17 16.07 -14.33 30.51
N GLN A 18 16.51 -15.52 30.11
CA GLN A 18 16.75 -15.84 28.71
C GLN A 18 15.48 -15.78 27.86
N LYS A 19 14.34 -16.30 28.36
CA LYS A 19 13.05 -16.18 27.69
C LYS A 19 12.61 -14.72 27.51
N ILE A 20 12.79 -13.90 28.55
CA ILE A 20 12.46 -12.47 28.50
C ILE A 20 13.36 -11.74 27.48
N HIS A 21 14.66 -12.03 27.48
CA HIS A 21 15.60 -11.48 26.52
C HIS A 21 15.20 -11.87 25.09
N ASN A 22 14.93 -13.14 24.83
CA ASN A 22 14.49 -13.62 23.52
C ASN A 22 13.19 -12.95 23.07
N SER A 23 12.23 -12.78 23.98
CA SER A 23 10.98 -12.05 23.68
C SER A 23 11.25 -10.60 23.27
N LYS A 24 12.17 -9.90 23.94
CA LYS A 24 12.57 -8.53 23.57
C LYS A 24 13.26 -8.44 22.21
N VAL A 25 14.06 -9.45 21.87
CA VAL A 25 14.71 -9.55 20.55
C VAL A 25 13.65 -9.72 19.46
N HIS A 26 12.59 -10.49 19.68
CA HIS A 26 11.54 -10.69 18.67
C HIS A 26 10.62 -9.47 18.45
N VAL A 27 10.46 -8.57 19.42
CA VAL A 27 9.64 -7.35 19.24
C VAL A 27 10.39 -6.23 18.52
N ASN A 28 11.72 -6.28 18.48
CA ASN A 28 12.51 -5.34 17.68
C ASN A 28 12.52 -5.81 16.21
N CYS A 29 12.02 -4.97 15.29
CA CYS A 29 11.88 -5.35 13.88
C CYS A 29 13.22 -5.68 13.21
N LEU A 30 14.30 -4.95 13.53
CA LEU A 30 15.63 -5.18 12.98
C LEU A 30 16.23 -6.47 13.53
N SER A 31 15.99 -6.77 14.80
CA SER A 31 16.41 -8.03 15.42
C SER A 31 15.69 -9.23 14.81
N SER A 32 14.39 -9.11 14.60
CA SER A 32 13.61 -10.14 13.91
C SER A 32 14.08 -10.33 12.45
N ALA A 33 14.40 -9.25 11.74
CA ALA A 33 14.96 -9.33 10.39
C ALA A 33 16.35 -10.02 10.38
N ALA A 34 17.25 -9.65 11.29
CA ALA A 34 18.57 -10.26 11.42
C ALA A 34 18.46 -11.77 11.71
N MET A 35 17.56 -12.17 12.60
CA MET A 35 17.31 -13.58 12.93
C MET A 35 16.78 -14.35 11.72
N ALA A 36 15.80 -13.81 10.99
CA ALA A 36 15.25 -14.45 9.80
C ALA A 36 16.31 -14.60 8.69
N ILE A 37 17.15 -13.58 8.47
CA ILE A 37 18.25 -13.66 7.50
C ILE A 37 19.26 -14.73 7.94
N SER A 38 19.63 -14.78 9.23
CA SER A 38 20.54 -15.80 9.75
C SER A 38 19.96 -17.21 9.60
N GLU A 39 18.65 -17.38 9.80
CA GLU A 39 17.93 -18.63 9.58
C GLU A 39 17.95 -19.09 8.13
N LEU A 40 17.63 -18.19 7.19
CA LEU A 40 17.62 -18.50 5.75
C LEU A 40 18.99 -18.94 5.22
N HIS A 41 20.08 -18.57 5.89
CA HIS A 41 21.46 -18.88 5.48
C HIS A 41 22.13 -19.95 6.35
N GLY A 42 21.34 -20.70 7.15
CA GLY A 42 21.85 -21.89 7.86
C GLY A 42 22.44 -21.63 9.25
N HIS A 43 21.94 -20.63 9.98
CA HIS A 43 22.24 -20.31 11.39
C HIS A 43 23.74 -20.22 11.74
N GLY A 44 24.31 -19.01 11.73
CA GLY A 44 25.62 -18.74 12.34
C GLY A 44 26.84 -19.42 11.68
N HIS A 45 26.62 -20.34 10.74
CA HIS A 45 27.69 -21.07 10.06
C HIS A 45 28.36 -20.25 8.94
N VAL A 46 27.66 -19.21 8.47
CA VAL A 46 28.10 -18.32 7.36
C VAL A 46 28.06 -16.84 7.77
N LEU A 47 27.16 -16.45 8.68
CA LEU A 47 26.88 -15.05 9.02
C LEU A 47 27.05 -14.82 10.53
N ASP A 48 27.72 -13.72 10.88
CA ASP A 48 27.76 -13.23 12.25
C ASP A 48 26.50 -12.40 12.56
N THR A 49 25.55 -13.00 13.29
CA THR A 49 24.25 -12.38 13.60
C THR A 49 24.36 -11.04 14.35
N PRO A 50 25.26 -10.85 15.33
CA PRO A 50 25.50 -9.55 15.95
C PRO A 50 25.96 -8.47 14.95
N THR A 51 26.92 -8.78 14.08
CA THR A 51 27.36 -7.84 13.02
C THR A 51 26.22 -7.49 12.07
N LEU A 52 25.42 -8.48 11.66
CA LEU A 52 24.24 -8.25 10.82
C LEU A 52 23.24 -7.31 11.48
N MET A 53 22.97 -7.51 12.78
CA MET A 53 22.08 -6.65 13.55
C MET A 53 22.60 -5.21 13.61
N ASP A 54 23.90 -5.03 13.87
CA ASP A 54 24.55 -3.71 13.92
C ASP A 54 24.46 -2.99 12.56
N GLU A 55 24.70 -3.69 11.46
CA GLU A 55 24.55 -3.12 10.11
C GLU A 55 23.11 -2.72 9.77
N LEU A 56 22.11 -3.51 10.19
CA LEU A 56 20.70 -3.15 10.03
C LEU A 56 20.32 -1.91 10.87
N ILE A 57 20.87 -1.77 12.09
CA ILE A 57 20.68 -0.57 12.91
C ILE A 57 21.31 0.65 12.22
N LYS A 58 22.54 0.54 11.71
CA LYS A 58 23.20 1.62 10.98
C LYS A 58 22.44 2.01 9.72
N SER A 59 21.96 1.03 8.96
CA SER A 59 21.09 1.25 7.79
C SER A 59 19.83 2.03 8.17
N SER A 60 19.13 1.61 9.23
CA SER A 60 17.95 2.31 9.74
C SER A 60 18.27 3.75 10.19
N SER A 61 19.41 3.98 10.85
CA SER A 61 19.85 5.34 11.25
C SER A 61 20.04 6.24 10.02
N ARG A 62 20.74 5.75 8.99
CA ARG A 62 20.95 6.51 7.75
C ARG A 62 19.63 6.89 7.07
N ILE A 63 18.67 5.97 7.06
CA ILE A 63 17.32 6.22 6.51
C ILE A 63 16.61 7.30 7.33
N ASN A 64 16.68 7.23 8.66
CA ASN A 64 16.09 8.24 9.55
C ASN A 64 16.74 9.62 9.41
N GLU A 65 18.02 9.67 9.02
CA GLU A 65 18.76 10.89 8.69
C GLU A 65 18.43 11.43 7.28
N GLY A 66 17.55 10.76 6.52
CA GLY A 66 17.11 11.17 5.19
C GLY A 66 17.97 10.63 4.04
N ASN A 67 18.94 9.76 4.31
CA ASN A 67 19.70 9.08 3.26
C ASN A 67 18.92 7.85 2.74
N LEU A 68 18.23 8.05 1.61
CA LEU A 68 17.38 7.03 1.00
C LEU A 68 18.12 6.17 -0.04
N LYS A 69 19.42 6.38 -0.25
CA LYS A 69 20.18 5.71 -1.31
C LYS A 69 20.08 4.18 -1.23
N GLU A 70 20.18 3.62 -0.02
CA GLU A 70 20.08 2.18 0.19
C GLU A 70 18.70 1.63 -0.21
N ILE A 71 17.62 2.38 0.06
CA ILE A 71 16.26 2.01 -0.35
C ILE A 71 16.13 2.14 -1.88
N GLU A 72 16.69 3.19 -2.47
CA GLU A 72 16.69 3.38 -3.92
C GLU A 72 17.39 2.22 -4.65
N ASP A 73 18.58 1.85 -4.18
CA ASP A 73 19.37 0.75 -4.73
C ASP A 73 18.63 -0.60 -4.55
N MET A 74 18.01 -0.82 -3.37
CA MET A 74 17.18 -2.00 -3.10
C MET A 74 15.99 -2.11 -4.07
N LEU A 75 15.22 -1.03 -4.22
CA LEU A 75 14.05 -1.02 -5.12
C LEU A 75 14.46 -1.21 -6.58
N MET A 76 15.58 -0.62 -7.00
CA MET A 76 16.14 -0.83 -8.34
C MET A 76 16.52 -2.29 -8.57
N ALA A 77 17.21 -2.90 -7.60
CA ALA A 77 17.58 -4.32 -7.67
C ALA A 77 16.34 -5.21 -7.76
N GLN A 78 15.33 -4.98 -6.91
CA GLN A 78 14.06 -5.71 -6.94
C GLN A 78 13.33 -5.59 -8.29
N ALA A 79 13.27 -4.36 -8.85
CA ALA A 79 12.67 -4.14 -10.17
C ALA A 79 13.41 -4.92 -11.26
N LYS A 80 14.75 -4.93 -11.23
CA LYS A 80 15.57 -5.72 -12.17
C LYS A 80 15.37 -7.23 -12.02
N THR A 81 15.27 -7.75 -10.80
CA THR A 81 14.97 -9.17 -10.59
C THR A 81 13.59 -9.54 -11.13
N LEU A 82 12.57 -8.71 -10.91
CA LEU A 82 11.22 -8.94 -11.45
C LEU A 82 11.19 -8.88 -12.99
N ASP A 83 11.92 -7.95 -13.58
CA ASP A 83 12.10 -7.85 -15.04
C ASP A 83 12.78 -9.12 -15.59
N TYR A 84 13.81 -9.61 -14.91
CA TYR A 84 14.45 -10.88 -15.27
C TYR A 84 13.49 -12.08 -15.17
N VAL A 85 12.70 -12.19 -14.08
CA VAL A 85 11.70 -13.25 -13.93
C VAL A 85 10.69 -13.22 -15.08
N PHE A 86 10.25 -12.03 -15.50
CA PHE A 86 9.39 -11.86 -16.67
C PHE A 86 10.04 -12.44 -17.94
N TYR A 87 11.28 -12.02 -18.24
CA TYR A 87 12.00 -12.50 -19.43
C TYR A 87 12.27 -14.00 -19.39
N ASP A 88 12.69 -14.54 -18.25
CA ASP A 88 12.98 -15.96 -18.09
C ASP A 88 11.71 -16.80 -18.29
N THR A 89 10.58 -16.35 -17.73
CA THR A 89 9.28 -17.00 -17.92
C THR A 89 8.84 -16.98 -19.39
N LEU A 90 9.01 -15.84 -20.09
CA LEU A 90 8.74 -15.73 -21.54
C LEU A 90 9.64 -16.64 -22.38
N LYS A 91 10.90 -16.81 -21.98
CA LYS A 91 11.83 -17.70 -22.68
C LYS A 91 11.44 -19.17 -22.55
N GLN A 92 10.80 -19.55 -21.45
CA GLN A 92 10.36 -20.93 -21.22
C GLN A 92 9.06 -21.27 -21.97
N LEU A 93 8.18 -20.28 -22.18
CA LEU A 93 6.85 -20.44 -22.79
C LEU A 93 6.81 -21.27 -24.10
N PRO A 94 7.70 -21.06 -25.09
CA PRO A 94 7.70 -21.84 -26.34
C PRO A 94 7.97 -23.35 -26.16
N ASN A 95 8.57 -23.74 -25.03
CA ASN A 95 8.92 -25.13 -24.75
C ASN A 95 7.84 -25.87 -23.96
N LEU A 96 6.74 -25.20 -23.61
CA LEU A 96 5.64 -25.77 -22.83
C LEU A 96 4.61 -26.41 -23.76
N ASN A 97 4.28 -27.67 -23.50
CA ASN A 97 3.34 -28.45 -24.34
C ASN A 97 1.92 -28.52 -23.73
N MET A 98 1.77 -28.19 -22.45
CA MET A 98 0.49 -28.25 -21.75
C MET A 98 -0.12 -26.86 -21.60
N ILE A 99 -1.37 -26.69 -22.02
CA ILE A 99 -2.11 -25.42 -21.92
C ILE A 99 -2.10 -24.88 -20.48
N ASN A 100 -2.28 -25.75 -19.48
CA ASN A 100 -2.24 -25.35 -18.07
C ASN A 100 -0.88 -24.75 -17.67
N GLN A 101 0.23 -25.28 -18.20
CA GLN A 101 1.56 -24.74 -17.92
C GLN A 101 1.75 -23.39 -18.61
N ILE A 102 1.30 -23.27 -19.87
CA ILE A 102 1.32 -22.01 -20.62
C ILE A 102 0.54 -20.93 -19.86
N GLU A 103 -0.64 -21.24 -19.34
CA GLU A 103 -1.46 -20.31 -18.56
C GLU A 103 -0.76 -19.90 -17.26
N VAL A 104 -0.21 -20.85 -16.49
CA VAL A 104 0.50 -20.56 -15.24
C VAL A 104 1.72 -19.66 -15.49
N PHE A 105 2.55 -20.00 -16.47
CA PHE A 105 3.74 -19.22 -16.80
C PHE A 105 3.35 -17.84 -17.35
N SER A 106 2.36 -17.74 -18.22
CA SER A 106 1.85 -16.44 -18.71
C SER A 106 1.39 -15.55 -17.55
N ASN A 107 0.67 -16.14 -16.57
CA ASN A 107 0.23 -15.42 -15.38
C ASN A 107 1.40 -14.97 -14.49
N ILE A 108 2.43 -15.80 -14.30
CA ILE A 108 3.64 -15.43 -13.55
C ILE A 108 4.36 -14.27 -14.24
N ALA A 109 4.53 -14.33 -15.57
CA ALA A 109 5.17 -13.28 -16.35
C ALA A 109 4.42 -11.94 -16.20
N LEU A 110 3.10 -11.94 -16.45
CA LEU A 110 2.30 -10.72 -16.36
C LEU A 110 2.28 -10.14 -14.94
N LYS A 111 2.25 -10.99 -13.90
CA LYS A 111 2.38 -10.56 -12.50
C LYS A 111 3.76 -9.95 -12.23
N ALA A 112 4.84 -10.58 -12.67
CA ALA A 112 6.20 -10.05 -12.49
C ALA A 112 6.35 -8.68 -13.16
N GLN A 113 5.84 -8.52 -14.39
CA GLN A 113 5.82 -7.24 -15.09
C GLN A 113 5.01 -6.17 -14.34
N ALA A 114 3.82 -6.52 -13.86
CA ALA A 114 2.97 -5.60 -13.10
C ALA A 114 3.63 -5.16 -11.78
N GLN A 115 4.30 -6.07 -11.08
CA GLN A 115 5.03 -5.73 -9.85
C GLN A 115 6.28 -4.90 -10.13
N CYS A 116 7.03 -5.20 -11.20
CA CYS A 116 8.19 -4.38 -11.61
C CYS A 116 7.79 -2.90 -11.84
N ARG A 117 6.69 -2.67 -12.56
CA ARG A 117 6.13 -1.31 -12.76
C ARG A 117 5.76 -0.63 -11.44
N LYS A 118 5.16 -1.37 -10.50
CA LYS A 118 4.82 -0.83 -9.16
C LYS A 118 6.07 -0.44 -8.38
N THR A 119 7.11 -1.28 -8.38
CA THR A 119 8.39 -0.97 -7.72
C THR A 119 9.04 0.29 -8.30
N LEU A 120 9.05 0.44 -9.63
CA LEU A 120 9.55 1.66 -10.29
C LEU A 120 8.70 2.90 -9.99
N ALA A 121 7.38 2.74 -9.86
CA ALA A 121 6.50 3.84 -9.44
C ALA A 121 6.83 4.29 -8.00
N VAL A 122 7.02 3.35 -7.06
CA VAL A 122 7.45 3.65 -5.68
C VAL A 122 8.80 4.36 -5.68
N LEU A 123 9.77 3.90 -6.49
CA LEU A 123 11.07 4.57 -6.61
C LEU A 123 10.94 6.01 -7.17
N SER A 124 10.05 6.23 -8.14
CA SER A 124 9.76 7.56 -8.70
C SER A 124 9.15 8.48 -7.65
N GLU A 125 8.20 7.96 -6.87
CA GLU A 125 7.56 8.67 -5.74
C GLU A 125 8.56 8.99 -4.62
N LEU A 126 9.51 8.09 -4.36
CA LEU A 126 10.58 8.31 -3.39
C LEU A 126 11.50 9.47 -3.79
N LYS A 127 11.87 9.56 -5.08
CA LYS A 127 12.70 10.65 -5.62
C LYS A 127 11.97 11.99 -5.74
N HIS A 128 10.68 11.94 -5.99
CA HIS A 128 9.82 13.11 -6.11
C HIS A 128 8.65 12.97 -5.16
N PRO A 129 8.88 13.06 -3.83
CA PRO A 129 7.79 13.02 -2.88
C PRO A 129 6.83 14.12 -3.29
N ARG A 130 5.59 13.73 -3.64
CA ARG A 130 4.56 14.68 -4.08
C ARG A 130 4.57 15.81 -3.05
N ARG A 131 5.02 17.02 -3.43
CA ARG A 131 5.06 18.24 -2.59
C ARG A 131 3.65 18.77 -2.31
N SER A 132 2.72 17.87 -2.00
CA SER A 132 1.28 18.08 -1.96
C SER A 132 0.68 17.12 -0.93
N ILE A 133 1.22 17.15 0.27
CA ILE A 133 0.32 17.27 1.42
C ILE A 133 0.69 18.63 2.00
N THR A 134 0.22 19.68 1.33
CA THR A 134 -0.10 20.92 2.03
C THR A 134 -1.10 20.48 3.08
N PHE A 135 -0.60 20.14 4.28
CA PHE A 135 -1.40 20.26 5.47
C PHE A 135 -1.78 21.73 5.47
N VAL A 136 -2.93 22.04 4.86
CA VAL A 136 -3.69 23.24 5.19
C VAL A 136 -4.10 22.97 6.63
N LYS A 137 -3.15 23.20 7.54
CA LYS A 137 -3.39 23.45 8.94
C LYS A 137 -4.36 24.61 8.85
N GLN A 138 -5.66 24.31 8.97
CA GLN A 138 -6.72 25.31 8.92
C GLN A 138 -6.27 26.44 9.83
N GLN A 139 -5.77 27.49 9.20
CA GLN A 139 -5.34 28.67 9.91
C GLN A 139 -6.66 29.29 10.30
N ASN A 140 -7.01 29.13 11.56
CA ASN A 140 -8.21 29.68 12.16
C ASN A 140 -8.03 31.20 12.17
N ASN A 141 -8.16 31.82 11.00
CA ASN A 141 -8.22 33.26 10.82
C ASN A 141 -9.64 33.70 11.19
N ALA A 142 -10.00 33.48 12.45
CA ALA A 142 -11.07 34.22 13.11
C ALA A 142 -10.52 35.62 13.44
N PHE A 143 -10.27 36.41 12.41
CA PHE A 143 -10.08 37.84 12.55
C PHE A 143 -11.21 38.51 11.79
N ASN A 144 -11.96 39.36 12.51
CA ASN A 144 -13.04 40.27 12.07
C ASN A 144 -14.47 39.66 12.20
N GLN A 145 -15.46 40.23 12.91
CA GLN A 145 -15.59 41.53 13.61
C GLN A 145 -16.63 41.44 14.74
N GLN A 146 -16.39 42.15 15.84
CA GLN A 146 -17.46 42.50 16.78
C GLN A 146 -18.32 43.60 16.13
N ILE A 147 -19.58 43.29 15.84
CA ILE A 147 -20.61 44.30 15.59
C ILE A 147 -21.33 44.58 16.91
N ASN A 148 -20.88 45.62 17.62
CA ASN A 148 -21.68 46.25 18.65
C ASN A 148 -22.60 47.27 17.98
N ASN A 149 -23.76 46.82 17.47
CA ASN A 149 -24.88 47.73 17.30
C ASN A 149 -25.77 47.58 18.53
N GLN A 150 -25.71 48.58 19.41
CA GLN A 150 -26.73 48.81 20.42
C GLN A 150 -28.08 48.88 19.71
N SER A 151 -28.88 47.83 19.86
CA SER A 151 -30.30 47.86 19.49
C SER A 151 -31.07 48.49 20.63
N ASP A 152 -31.55 49.71 20.44
CA ASP A 152 -32.80 50.06 21.08
C ASP A 152 -33.94 49.56 20.18
N SER A 153 -34.66 48.57 20.72
CA SER A 153 -36.00 48.08 20.39
C SER A 153 -36.23 47.05 19.26
N ILE A 154 -36.58 45.83 19.72
CA ILE A 154 -37.71 44.95 19.31
C ILE A 154 -37.66 44.31 17.90
N GLU A 155 -37.44 42.97 17.82
CA GLU A 155 -38.45 41.92 17.58
C GLU A 155 -37.85 40.58 17.05
N ASN A 156 -38.43 39.46 17.49
CA ASN A 156 -38.43 38.11 16.87
C ASN A 156 -37.17 37.22 16.97
N ASN A 157 -37.03 36.48 18.09
CA ASN A 157 -36.13 35.32 18.19
C ASN A 157 -36.94 34.00 18.16
N LYS A 158 -36.99 33.35 17.00
CA LYS A 158 -37.51 31.97 16.85
C LYS A 158 -36.36 30.98 16.64
N LYS A 159 -36.25 30.09 17.62
CA LYS A 159 -35.93 28.65 17.54
C LYS A 159 -34.53 28.25 17.07
N VAL A 160 -33.71 27.90 18.06
CA VAL A 160 -32.80 26.76 17.97
C VAL A 160 -33.64 25.47 17.88
N ALA A 161 -33.41 24.66 16.85
CA ALA A 161 -33.93 23.30 16.77
C ALA A 161 -32.85 22.37 16.19
N ASN A 162 -32.07 21.76 17.09
CA ASN A 162 -31.36 20.51 16.80
C ASN A 162 -32.36 19.37 17.03
N GLU A 163 -33.01 18.88 15.98
CA GLU A 163 -33.81 17.66 16.08
C GLU A 163 -33.44 16.68 14.95
N LEU A 164 -33.21 15.43 15.38
CA LEU A 164 -32.92 14.25 14.59
C LEU A 164 -33.81 14.14 13.33
N LEU A 165 -33.20 13.78 12.19
CA LEU A 165 -33.93 13.30 11.02
C LEU A 165 -34.59 11.95 11.34
N LYS A 166 -35.91 11.98 11.57
CA LYS A 166 -36.76 10.77 11.51
C LYS A 166 -37.38 10.70 10.11
N GLU A 167 -37.06 9.62 9.43
CA GLU A 167 -37.65 9.17 8.18
C GLU A 167 -39.16 8.91 8.37
N THR A 168 -39.98 9.23 7.36
CA THR A 168 -40.93 8.32 6.67
C THR A 168 -41.88 9.19 5.82
N GLN A 169 -42.01 8.89 4.52
CA GLN A 169 -43.28 8.47 3.88
C GLN A 169 -43.15 8.48 2.36
N ASN A 170 -43.45 7.31 1.80
CA ASN A 170 -43.49 7.02 0.38
C ASN A 170 -44.51 7.92 -0.33
N GLU A 171 -44.03 8.87 -1.11
CA GLU A 171 -44.80 9.45 -2.21
C GLU A 171 -44.26 8.91 -3.53
N THR A 172 -45.15 8.27 -4.28
CA THR A 172 -44.88 7.65 -5.57
C THR A 172 -44.31 8.68 -6.54
N LEU A 173 -43.03 8.54 -6.90
CA LEU A 173 -42.40 9.35 -7.94
C LEU A 173 -42.99 8.96 -9.31
N ASP A 174 -43.85 9.82 -9.85
CA ASP A 174 -44.33 9.74 -11.24
C ASP A 174 -43.16 9.99 -12.21
N PHE A 175 -42.87 9.00 -13.06
CA PHE A 175 -41.75 9.01 -14.01
C PHE A 175 -42.09 9.60 -15.40
N ARG A 176 -43.23 10.27 -15.59
CA ARG A 176 -43.55 10.87 -16.90
C ARG A 176 -43.04 12.31 -17.05
N GLY A 177 -41.72 12.42 -17.25
CA GLY A 177 -41.08 13.59 -17.83
C GLY A 177 -40.46 13.25 -19.20
N THR A 178 -40.95 13.89 -20.26
CA THR A 178 -40.48 13.74 -21.65
C THR A 178 -38.98 13.99 -21.80
N THR A 179 -38.26 13.01 -22.34
CA THR A 179 -36.83 13.11 -22.68
C THR A 179 -36.61 14.07 -23.86
N LYS A 180 -35.79 15.11 -23.65
CA LYS A 180 -35.25 15.91 -24.75
C LYS A 180 -34.13 15.13 -25.44
N THR A 181 -34.26 14.90 -26.73
CA THR A 181 -33.26 14.29 -27.60
C THR A 181 -32.02 15.19 -27.64
N SER A 182 -30.89 14.70 -27.14
CA SER A 182 -29.58 15.33 -27.37
C SER A 182 -29.06 14.91 -28.74
N ILE A 183 -28.84 15.89 -29.60
CA ILE A 183 -28.36 15.73 -30.98
C ILE A 183 -26.84 15.65 -30.93
N ILE A 184 -26.30 14.43 -30.88
CA ILE A 184 -24.92 14.16 -31.29
C ILE A 184 -24.88 12.81 -32.02
N ASN A 185 -25.64 12.69 -33.10
CA ASN A 185 -25.44 11.65 -34.10
C ASN A 185 -24.55 12.23 -35.21
N PRO A 186 -23.35 11.69 -35.45
CA PRO A 186 -22.73 11.83 -36.75
C PRO A 186 -23.53 11.02 -37.78
N THR A 187 -23.78 11.66 -38.92
CA THR A 187 -24.54 11.17 -40.06
C THR A 187 -24.01 9.83 -40.59
N MET A 188 -24.89 8.83 -40.66
CA MET A 188 -24.67 7.58 -41.40
C MET A 188 -24.52 7.89 -42.89
N GLU A 189 -23.38 7.49 -43.45
CA GLU A 189 -23.13 7.45 -44.88
C GLU A 189 -23.59 6.08 -45.41
N THR A 190 -24.62 6.09 -46.27
CA THR A 190 -25.04 4.93 -47.05
C THR A 190 -24.09 4.73 -48.22
N LEU A 191 -23.29 3.66 -48.20
CA LEU A 191 -22.59 3.17 -49.39
C LEU A 191 -22.82 1.66 -49.58
N GLU A 192 -23.68 1.41 -50.57
CA GLU A 192 -23.76 0.32 -51.54
C GLU A 192 -23.65 -1.16 -51.11
N SER A 193 -24.60 -1.93 -51.65
CA SER A 193 -24.68 -3.38 -51.64
C SER A 193 -23.67 -4.02 -52.59
N ILE A 194 -22.58 -4.55 -52.05
CA ILE A 194 -21.68 -5.44 -52.80
C ILE A 194 -22.35 -6.81 -52.95
N ASN A 195 -22.96 -7.01 -54.12
CA ASN A 195 -23.38 -8.30 -54.64
C ASN A 195 -22.14 -9.02 -55.23
N ARG A 196 -21.77 -10.17 -54.68
CA ARG A 196 -20.97 -11.17 -55.41
C ARG A 196 -21.66 -12.52 -55.26
N GLY A 197 -22.37 -12.91 -56.31
CA GLY A 197 -22.96 -14.24 -56.46
C GLY A 197 -21.90 -15.32 -56.67
N SER A 198 -22.22 -16.48 -56.09
CA SER A 198 -22.16 -17.85 -56.63
C SER A 198 -20.96 -18.32 -57.45
N ASP A 199 -20.32 -19.33 -56.87
CA ASP A 199 -19.93 -20.64 -57.44
C ASP A 199 -18.89 -20.74 -58.56
N SER A 200 -17.79 -21.43 -58.22
CA SER A 200 -17.22 -22.57 -58.94
C SER A 200 -16.45 -23.46 -57.96
#